data_AF-A0A960NXR9-F1
#
_entry.id   AF-A0A960NXR9-F1
#
_cell.length_a   1.000
_cell.length_b   1.000
_cell.length_c   1.000
_cell.angle_alpha   90.00
_cell.angle_beta   90.00
_cell.angle_gamma   90.00
#
_symmetry.space_group_name_H-M   'P 1'
#
loop_
_entity.id
_entity.type
_entity.pdbx_description
1 polymer ?
#
loop_
_entity_poly.entity_id
_entity_poly.type
_entity_poly.pdbx_seq_one_letter_code
_entity_poly.pdbx_strand_id
1 'polypeptide(L)'
;GQVKKTKFNEYDSSLRTGIIALNLKDGDELVQVLPTNGTDDIFIVSRAGMTIRFTEEDVRPMGRAAAGVRGMKMKAEDEVVSVAVARDDAAILIVTDGGYGKRTQLDKFNRQGRGGQGVRGIKITAKKGHVVGAFMVGLDDDIIVMATGGVVIRMSVREISSQGRDATGVRVMNLDDGQSVAAVAPVLTEDSGEG
;
A
#
# COMPACT_ATOMS: atom_id res chain seq x y z
N GLY A 1 -5.81 10.65 1.14
CA GLY A 1 -4.52 11.01 0.48
C GLY A 1 -3.64 12.00 1.26
N GLN A 2 -3.99 12.33 2.50
CA GLN A 2 -3.11 13.05 3.42
C GLN A 2 -2.06 12.10 3.98
N VAL A 3 -0.90 12.64 4.36
CA VAL A 3 0.16 11.94 5.09
C VAL A 3 0.66 12.84 6.22
N LYS A 4 1.15 12.23 7.29
CA LYS A 4 1.74 12.95 8.41
C LYS A 4 2.93 12.17 8.94
N LYS A 5 4.03 12.86 9.19
CA LYS A 5 5.18 12.33 9.91
C LYS A 5 5.21 12.90 11.32
N THR A 6 5.36 12.06 12.32
CA THR A 6 5.49 12.45 13.73
C THR A 6 6.68 11.72 14.31
N LYS A 7 7.50 12.42 15.11
CA LYS A 7 8.66 11.79 15.75
C LYS A 7 8.17 10.72 16.72
N PHE A 8 8.87 9.59 16.78
CA PHE A 8 8.46 8.46 17.61
C PHE A 8 8.32 8.82 19.10
N ASN A 9 9.22 9.66 19.61
CA ASN A 9 9.20 10.12 21.00
C ASN A 9 7.98 10.98 21.38
N GLU A 10 7.20 11.49 20.42
CA GLU A 10 5.93 12.17 20.71
C GLU A 10 4.86 11.23 21.26
N TYR A 11 5.06 9.91 21.09
CA TYR A 11 4.20 8.84 21.60
C TYR A 11 4.71 8.21 22.90
N ASP A 12 5.80 8.72 23.47
CA ASP A 12 6.27 8.33 24.80
C ASP A 12 5.28 8.86 25.86
N SER A 13 4.30 8.03 26.21
CA SER A 13 3.21 8.40 27.11
C SER A 13 2.77 7.19 27.93
N SER A 14 2.57 7.39 29.23
CA SER A 14 2.03 6.39 30.15
C SER A 14 0.50 6.28 30.14
N LEU A 15 -0.19 7.08 29.31
CA LEU A 15 -1.65 7.14 29.26
C LEU A 15 -2.25 5.87 28.64
N ARG A 16 -3.06 5.15 29.43
CA ARG A 16 -3.77 3.93 28.98
C ARG A 16 -5.05 4.20 28.21
N THR A 17 -5.59 5.40 28.28
CA THR A 17 -6.83 5.81 27.58
C THR A 17 -6.64 6.02 26.07
N GLY A 18 -5.41 5.85 25.58
CA GLY A 18 -5.01 6.28 24.25
C GLY A 18 -4.68 7.76 24.20
N ILE A 19 -3.98 8.14 23.13
CA ILE A 19 -3.57 9.52 22.85
C ILE A 19 -3.95 9.86 21.42
N ILE A 20 -4.27 11.14 21.16
CA ILE A 20 -4.52 11.61 19.79
C ILE A 20 -3.25 11.35 18.98
N ALA A 21 -3.41 10.67 17.85
CA ALA A 21 -2.31 10.34 16.93
C ALA A 21 -2.39 11.12 15.61
N LEU A 22 -3.57 11.59 15.20
CA LEU A 22 -3.83 12.34 13.96
C LEU A 22 -5.22 12.98 14.09
N ASN A 23 -5.37 14.23 13.63
CA ASN A 23 -6.70 14.82 13.46
C ASN A 23 -7.21 14.54 12.04
N LEU A 24 -8.30 13.78 11.95
CA LEU A 24 -8.96 13.44 10.69
C LEU A 24 -10.07 14.46 10.40
N LYS A 25 -10.30 14.72 9.11
CA LYS A 25 -11.48 15.45 8.67
C LYS A 25 -12.66 14.49 8.59
N ASP A 26 -13.88 15.02 8.65
CA ASP A 26 -15.09 14.22 8.48
C ASP A 26 -15.03 13.42 7.17
N GLY A 27 -15.26 12.11 7.27
CA GLY A 27 -15.20 11.15 6.17
C GLY A 27 -13.79 10.71 5.74
N ASP A 28 -12.71 11.17 6.40
CA ASP A 28 -11.36 10.65 6.19
C ASP A 28 -11.06 9.55 7.21
N GLU A 29 -10.29 8.54 6.79
CA GLU A 29 -9.94 7.39 7.61
C GLU A 29 -8.43 7.17 7.62
N LEU A 30 -7.91 6.66 8.74
CA LEU A 30 -6.51 6.26 8.83
C LEU A 30 -6.33 4.90 8.14
N VAL A 31 -5.75 4.91 6.95
CA VAL A 31 -5.52 3.69 6.16
C VAL A 31 -4.32 2.89 6.68
N GLN A 32 -3.19 3.56 6.99
CA GLN A 32 -1.97 2.85 7.36
C GLN A 32 -1.01 3.71 8.20
N VAL A 33 -0.25 3.04 9.06
CA VAL A 33 0.85 3.61 9.86
C VAL A 33 2.08 2.75 9.66
N LEU A 34 3.23 3.39 9.42
CA LEU A 34 4.50 2.73 9.16
C LEU A 34 5.61 3.46 9.92
N PRO A 35 6.59 2.77 10.52
CA PRO A 35 7.83 3.39 10.96
C PRO A 35 8.69 3.78 9.75
N THR A 36 9.45 4.87 9.88
CA THR A 36 10.42 5.33 8.89
C THR A 36 11.69 5.81 9.58
N ASN A 37 12.81 5.83 8.85
CA ASN A 37 14.15 6.12 9.38
C ASN A 37 14.69 7.51 9.00
N GLY A 38 13.90 8.34 8.31
CA GLY A 38 14.23 9.71 7.93
C GLY A 38 14.63 9.90 6.47
N THR A 39 15.04 8.83 5.79
CA THR A 39 15.54 8.83 4.40
C THR A 39 14.72 7.94 3.46
N ASP A 40 13.59 7.42 3.94
CA ASP A 40 12.81 6.43 3.21
C ASP A 40 12.01 7.05 2.05
N ASP A 41 11.88 6.29 0.96
CA ASP A 41 10.88 6.59 -0.06
C ASP A 41 9.53 5.97 0.33
N ILE A 42 8.47 6.76 0.17
CA ILE A 42 7.11 6.37 0.48
C ILE A 42 6.32 6.14 -0.80
N PHE A 43 5.73 4.95 -0.89
CA PHE A 43 4.71 4.61 -1.86
C PHE A 43 3.32 4.88 -1.30
N ILE A 44 2.44 5.45 -2.11
CA ILE A 44 0.99 5.48 -1.87
C ILE A 44 0.30 4.86 -3.08
N VAL A 45 -0.59 3.91 -2.85
CA VAL A 45 -1.39 3.24 -3.89
C VAL A 45 -2.86 3.56 -3.68
N SER A 46 -3.54 3.98 -4.76
CA SER A 46 -4.96 4.26 -4.75
C SER A 46 -5.81 3.08 -5.24
N ARG A 47 -7.10 3.13 -4.92
CA ARG A 47 -8.11 2.17 -5.36
C ARG A 47 -8.19 2.06 -6.88
N ALA A 48 -8.04 3.17 -7.58
CA ALA A 48 -7.99 3.22 -9.05
C ALA A 48 -6.66 2.73 -9.65
N GLY A 49 -5.71 2.27 -8.84
CA GLY A 49 -4.42 1.74 -9.28
C GLY A 49 -3.39 2.82 -9.63
N MET A 50 -3.58 4.06 -9.15
CA MET A 50 -2.55 5.09 -9.21
C MET A 50 -1.54 4.86 -8.10
N THR A 51 -0.28 5.19 -8.37
CA THR A 51 0.83 4.99 -7.44
C THR A 51 1.80 6.16 -7.50
N ILE A 52 2.12 6.76 -6.36
CA ILE A 52 3.16 7.78 -6.23
C ILE A 52 4.28 7.27 -5.34
N ARG A 53 5.52 7.61 -5.70
CA ARG A 53 6.73 7.41 -4.90
C ARG A 53 7.36 8.78 -4.64
N PHE A 54 7.57 9.15 -3.38
CA PHE A 54 8.23 10.41 -2.99
C PHE A 54 9.11 10.18 -1.76
N THR A 55 10.13 11.03 -1.56
CA THR A 55 10.98 10.95 -0.36
C THR A 55 10.24 11.44 0.87
N GLU A 56 10.35 10.76 2.00
CA GLU A 56 9.72 11.20 3.25
C GLU A 56 10.27 12.55 3.76
N GLU A 57 11.43 13.00 3.26
CA GLU A 57 12.02 14.30 3.59
C GLU A 57 11.13 15.47 3.14
N ASP A 58 10.29 15.27 2.11
CA ASP A 58 9.29 16.24 1.67
C ASP A 58 8.21 16.51 2.74
N VAL A 59 8.11 15.64 3.75
CA VAL A 59 7.16 15.74 4.86
C VAL A 59 7.92 16.07 6.14
N ARG A 60 7.88 17.33 6.55
CA ARG A 60 8.43 17.74 7.85
C ARG A 60 7.74 17.00 9.00
N PRO A 61 8.44 16.67 10.11
CA PRO A 61 7.81 16.19 11.33
C PRO A 61 6.81 17.21 11.88
N MET A 62 5.69 16.70 12.40
CA MET A 62 4.62 17.48 13.00
C MET A 62 4.16 16.84 14.32
N GLY A 63 3.59 17.66 15.20
CA GLY A 63 2.99 17.18 16.45
C GLY A 63 1.79 16.26 16.20
N ARG A 64 1.42 15.51 17.23
CA ARG A 64 0.39 14.46 17.13
C ARG A 64 -0.96 14.93 16.58
N ALA A 65 -1.45 16.09 17.02
CA ALA A 65 -2.75 16.62 16.63
C ALA A 65 -2.77 17.33 15.24
N ALA A 66 -1.64 17.39 14.53
CA ALA A 66 -1.65 17.98 13.18
C ALA A 66 -2.46 17.11 12.21
N ALA A 67 -3.09 17.73 11.20
CA ALA A 67 -3.83 17.01 10.15
C ALA A 67 -2.92 16.41 9.06
N GLY A 68 -1.64 16.82 9.02
CA GLY A 68 -0.69 16.40 7.98
C GLY A 68 -0.74 17.27 6.73
N VAL A 69 -0.16 16.76 5.65
CA VAL A 69 -0.05 17.39 4.34
C VAL A 69 -0.43 16.42 3.24
N ARG A 70 -0.76 16.93 2.05
CA ARG A 70 -1.09 16.08 0.91
C ARG A 70 0.14 15.27 0.49
N GLY A 71 -0.01 13.94 0.50
CA GLY A 71 0.96 12.98 -0.05
C GLY A 71 0.64 12.61 -1.50
N MET A 72 -0.65 12.47 -1.83
CA MET A 72 -1.11 12.19 -3.19
C MET A 72 -2.36 13.03 -3.51
N LYS A 73 -2.44 13.55 -4.74
CA LYS A 73 -3.67 14.17 -5.25
C LYS A 73 -4.60 13.08 -5.75
N MET A 74 -5.68 12.86 -5.01
CA MET A 74 -6.74 11.93 -5.38
C MET A 74 -7.64 12.54 -6.47
N LYS A 75 -8.16 11.69 -7.36
CA LYS A 75 -9.30 12.04 -8.22
C LYS A 75 -10.60 11.84 -7.43
N ALA A 76 -11.71 12.35 -7.97
CA ALA A 76 -13.03 12.08 -7.41
C ALA A 76 -13.29 10.56 -7.36
N GLU A 77 -13.93 10.08 -6.30
CA GLU A 77 -14.24 8.66 -6.05
C GLU A 77 -13.02 7.72 -5.97
N ASP A 78 -11.81 8.26 -5.81
CA ASP A 78 -10.59 7.48 -5.59
C ASP A 78 -10.09 7.69 -4.15
N GLU A 79 -9.60 6.62 -3.55
CA GLU A 79 -9.17 6.56 -2.17
C GLU A 79 -7.82 5.85 -2.05
N VAL A 80 -7.12 6.08 -0.94
CA VAL A 80 -5.84 5.40 -0.69
C VAL A 80 -6.16 4.01 -0.17
N VAL A 81 -5.55 2.99 -0.77
CA VAL A 81 -5.68 1.60 -0.33
C VAL A 81 -4.47 1.17 0.49
N SER A 82 -3.27 1.66 0.14
CA SER A 82 -2.08 1.33 0.92
C SER A 82 -1.00 2.39 0.84
N VAL A 83 -0.11 2.33 1.82
CA VAL A 83 1.15 3.05 1.92
C VAL A 83 2.25 2.02 2.16
N ALA A 84 3.44 2.22 1.61
CA ALA A 84 4.56 1.34 1.90
C ALA A 84 5.90 2.10 1.89
N VAL A 85 6.86 1.62 2.69
CA VAL A 85 8.25 2.06 2.62
C VAL A 85 8.95 1.28 1.51
N ALA A 86 9.60 1.99 0.60
CA ALA A 86 10.38 1.39 -0.47
C ALA A 86 11.50 0.51 0.09
N ARG A 87 11.69 -0.67 -0.49
CA ARG A 87 12.82 -1.56 -0.20
C ARG A 87 13.43 -1.99 -1.53
N ASP A 88 14.73 -1.81 -1.70
CA ASP A 88 15.41 -1.98 -3.00
C ASP A 88 15.47 -3.44 -3.47
N ASP A 89 15.34 -4.39 -2.55
CA ASP A 89 15.32 -5.84 -2.77
C ASP A 89 13.90 -6.41 -2.99
N ALA A 90 12.87 -5.58 -2.88
CA ALA A 90 11.49 -5.98 -2.99
C ALA A 90 10.80 -5.40 -4.24
N ALA A 91 9.62 -5.91 -4.53
CA ALA A 91 8.73 -5.35 -5.54
C ALA A 91 7.43 -4.89 -4.90
N ILE A 92 6.72 -3.95 -5.54
CA ILE A 92 5.34 -3.64 -5.15
C ILE A 92 4.42 -4.69 -5.77
N LEU A 93 3.76 -5.47 -4.93
CA LEU A 93 2.64 -6.33 -5.29
C LEU A 93 1.36 -5.51 -5.21
N ILE A 94 0.53 -5.57 -6.24
CA ILE A 94 -0.81 -4.97 -6.27
C ILE A 94 -1.81 -6.07 -6.60
N VAL A 95 -2.87 -6.18 -5.80
CA VAL A 95 -3.96 -7.16 -5.96
C VAL A 95 -5.30 -6.43 -6.06
N THR A 96 -6.19 -6.95 -6.90
CA THR A 96 -7.53 -6.40 -7.15
C THR A 96 -8.64 -7.29 -6.60
N ASP A 97 -9.82 -6.70 -6.36
CA ASP A 97 -11.04 -7.40 -5.94
C ASP A 97 -11.47 -8.48 -6.95
N GLY A 98 -11.15 -8.31 -8.24
CA GLY A 98 -11.38 -9.32 -9.28
C GLY A 98 -10.45 -10.54 -9.21
N GLY A 99 -9.60 -10.66 -8.19
CA GLY A 99 -8.70 -11.81 -8.01
C GLY A 99 -7.47 -11.77 -8.92
N TYR A 100 -7.06 -10.57 -9.38
CA TYR A 100 -5.87 -10.38 -10.21
C TYR A 100 -4.76 -9.68 -9.43
N GLY A 101 -3.52 -10.02 -9.71
CA GLY A 101 -2.38 -9.33 -9.12
C GLY A 101 -1.11 -9.41 -9.96
N LYS A 102 -0.15 -8.55 -9.63
CA LYS A 102 1.18 -8.54 -10.23
C LYS A 102 2.19 -7.88 -9.30
N ARG A 103 3.45 -8.25 -9.50
CA ARG A 103 4.60 -7.57 -8.90
C ARG A 103 5.18 -6.59 -9.90
N THR A 104 5.62 -5.44 -9.43
CA THR A 104 6.26 -4.41 -10.26
C THR A 104 7.50 -3.92 -9.55
N GLN A 105 8.62 -3.91 -10.27
CA GLN A 105 9.89 -3.44 -9.73
C GLN A 105 9.87 -1.92 -9.48
N LEU A 106 10.61 -1.49 -8.45
CA LEU A 106 10.61 -0.10 -7.98
C LEU A 106 11.20 0.88 -8.98
N ASP A 107 12.14 0.41 -9.80
CA ASP A 107 12.76 1.15 -10.91
C ASP A 107 11.73 1.63 -11.94
N LYS A 108 10.52 1.04 -11.98
CA LYS A 108 9.43 1.50 -12.85
C LYS A 108 8.70 2.71 -12.29
N PHE A 109 8.90 3.05 -11.02
CA PHE A 109 8.30 4.18 -10.33
C PHE A 109 9.36 5.21 -9.98
N ASN A 110 9.61 6.13 -10.91
CA ASN A 110 10.50 7.27 -10.66
C ASN A 110 9.96 8.08 -9.47
N ARG A 111 10.89 8.55 -8.63
CA ARG A 111 10.59 9.49 -7.54
C ARG A 111 9.96 10.75 -8.12
N GLN A 112 8.89 11.22 -7.49
CA GLN A 112 8.16 12.44 -7.80
C GLN A 112 8.08 13.29 -6.53
N GLY A 113 7.76 14.58 -6.67
CA GLY A 113 7.40 15.39 -5.51
C GLY A 113 6.06 14.95 -4.90
N ARG A 114 5.94 15.00 -3.58
CA ARG A 114 4.67 14.67 -2.90
C ARG A 114 3.52 15.55 -3.39
N GLY A 115 2.31 15.03 -3.30
CA GLY A 115 1.07 15.73 -3.67
C GLY A 115 0.74 15.70 -5.16
N GLY A 116 1.57 15.05 -5.98
CA GLY A 116 1.24 14.69 -7.36
C GLY A 116 0.13 13.63 -7.45
N GLN A 117 -0.37 13.39 -8.66
CA GLN A 117 -1.34 12.30 -8.92
C GLN A 117 -0.69 10.92 -8.97
N GLY A 118 0.65 10.86 -8.96
CA GLY A 118 1.37 9.63 -9.25
C GLY A 118 1.22 9.18 -10.70
N VAL A 119 1.63 7.96 -10.95
CA VAL A 119 1.53 7.27 -12.25
C VAL A 119 0.72 6.00 -12.09
N ARG A 120 0.25 5.43 -13.20
CA ARG A 120 -0.41 4.12 -13.14
C ARG A 120 0.54 3.08 -12.55
N GLY A 121 0.09 2.35 -11.55
CA GLY A 121 0.76 1.17 -10.97
C GLY A 121 0.16 -0.14 -11.46
N ILE A 122 -1.14 -0.17 -11.77
CA ILE A 122 -1.84 -1.28 -12.44
C ILE A 122 -2.92 -0.74 -13.37
N LYS A 123 -3.13 -1.39 -14.53
CA LYS A 123 -4.25 -1.03 -15.41
C LYS A 123 -5.53 -1.70 -14.92
N ILE A 124 -6.44 -0.88 -14.41
CA ILE A 124 -7.79 -1.27 -14.02
C ILE A 124 -8.71 -1.40 -15.25
N THR A 125 -9.54 -2.45 -15.25
CA THR A 125 -10.63 -2.68 -16.22
C THR A 125 -11.86 -3.16 -15.47
N ALA A 126 -13.05 -3.05 -16.08
CA ALA A 126 -14.30 -3.49 -15.45
C ALA A 126 -14.25 -4.94 -14.93
N LYS A 127 -13.61 -5.86 -15.69
CA LYS A 127 -13.47 -7.27 -15.29
C LYS A 127 -12.54 -7.48 -14.08
N LYS A 128 -11.56 -6.59 -13.90
CA LYS A 128 -10.57 -6.72 -12.83
C LYS A 128 -10.91 -5.92 -11.58
N GLY A 129 -11.96 -5.11 -11.67
CA GLY A 129 -12.47 -4.25 -10.60
C GLY A 129 -11.42 -3.24 -10.14
N HIS A 130 -11.08 -3.20 -8.86
CA HIS A 130 -10.28 -2.16 -8.22
C HIS A 130 -9.23 -2.74 -7.28
N VAL A 131 -8.23 -1.95 -6.91
CA VAL A 131 -7.18 -2.39 -5.97
C VAL A 131 -7.79 -2.62 -4.58
N VAL A 132 -7.46 -3.76 -3.97
CA VAL A 132 -7.84 -4.12 -2.59
C VAL A 132 -6.66 -4.23 -1.65
N GLY A 133 -5.44 -4.36 -2.19
CA GLY A 133 -4.24 -4.39 -1.37
C GLY A 133 -3.00 -4.16 -2.22
N ALA A 134 -2.00 -3.50 -1.63
CA ALA A 134 -0.68 -3.41 -2.22
C ALA A 134 0.42 -3.37 -1.16
N PHE A 135 1.46 -4.17 -1.37
CA PHE A 135 2.49 -4.46 -0.37
C PHE A 135 3.86 -4.49 -1.02
N MET A 136 4.88 -4.10 -0.26
CA MET A 136 6.27 -4.38 -0.64
C MET A 136 6.59 -5.82 -0.26
N VAL A 137 6.95 -6.64 -1.22
CA VAL A 137 7.19 -8.08 -1.01
C VAL A 137 8.47 -8.57 -1.70
N GLY A 138 9.19 -9.42 -1.00
CA GLY A 138 10.31 -10.22 -1.52
C GLY A 138 9.82 -11.48 -2.22
N LEU A 139 10.71 -12.19 -2.90
CA LEU A 139 10.37 -13.42 -3.63
C LEU A 139 10.01 -14.59 -2.72
N ASP A 140 10.48 -14.57 -1.47
CA ASP A 140 10.28 -15.65 -0.51
C ASP A 140 9.12 -15.37 0.46
N ASP A 141 8.41 -14.26 0.25
CA ASP A 141 7.16 -13.95 0.96
C ASP A 141 5.99 -14.76 0.38
N ASP A 142 4.92 -14.86 1.17
CA ASP A 142 3.63 -15.34 0.71
C ASP A 142 2.56 -14.25 0.87
N ILE A 143 1.39 -14.48 0.28
CA ILE A 143 0.17 -13.72 0.56
C ILE A 143 -0.95 -14.65 0.97
N ILE A 144 -1.82 -14.15 1.84
CA ILE A 144 -3.14 -14.71 2.13
C ILE A 144 -4.16 -13.87 1.39
N VAL A 145 -5.04 -14.53 0.63
CA VAL A 145 -6.13 -13.89 -0.13
C VAL A 145 -7.45 -14.49 0.33
N MET A 146 -8.40 -13.63 0.72
CA MET A 146 -9.72 -14.03 1.19
C MET A 146 -10.81 -13.51 0.25
N ALA A 147 -11.69 -14.38 -0.19
CA ALA A 147 -12.88 -14.02 -0.95
C ALA A 147 -14.05 -13.64 -0.03
N THR A 148 -15.00 -12.86 -0.56
CA THR A 148 -16.28 -12.54 0.11
C THR A 148 -17.09 -13.79 0.47
N GLY A 149 -16.89 -14.89 -0.27
CA GLY A 149 -17.51 -16.19 0.00
C GLY A 149 -16.84 -16.99 1.12
N GLY A 150 -15.81 -16.44 1.78
CA GLY A 150 -15.11 -17.06 2.90
C GLY A 150 -13.98 -18.01 2.51
N VAL A 151 -13.75 -18.25 1.22
CA VAL A 151 -12.59 -19.02 0.75
C VAL A 151 -11.31 -18.23 1.04
N VAL A 152 -10.33 -18.90 1.65
CA VAL A 152 -9.01 -18.34 1.96
C VAL A 152 -7.94 -19.21 1.30
N ILE A 153 -7.01 -18.57 0.60
CA ILE A 153 -5.84 -19.24 0.01
C ILE A 153 -4.55 -18.57 0.47
N ARG A 154 -3.47 -19.36 0.53
CA ARG A 154 -2.09 -18.86 0.65
C ARG A 154 -1.39 -19.10 -0.69
N MET A 155 -0.69 -18.10 -1.21
CA MET A 155 0.04 -18.17 -2.48
C MET A 155 1.44 -17.57 -2.32
N SER A 156 2.44 -18.22 -2.90
CA SER A 156 3.80 -17.67 -2.91
C SER A 156 3.92 -16.48 -3.83
N VAL A 157 4.58 -15.43 -3.35
CA VAL A 157 4.84 -14.21 -4.12
C VAL A 157 5.66 -14.52 -5.38
N ARG A 158 6.52 -15.54 -5.33
CA ARG A 158 7.31 -16.01 -6.49
C ARG A 158 6.44 -16.46 -7.66
N GLU A 159 5.28 -17.03 -7.40
CA GLU A 159 4.33 -17.51 -8.43
C GLU A 159 3.57 -16.37 -9.10
N ILE A 160 3.50 -15.20 -8.46
CA ILE A 160 2.84 -14.02 -9.01
C ILE A 160 3.76 -13.37 -10.05
N SER A 161 3.23 -13.11 -11.25
CA SER A 161 4.02 -12.58 -12.37
C SER A 161 4.59 -11.18 -12.07
N SER A 162 5.87 -10.99 -12.41
CA SER A 162 6.51 -9.67 -12.47
C SER A 162 6.19 -9.01 -13.82
N GLN A 163 5.54 -7.84 -13.79
CA GLN A 163 5.05 -7.16 -14.99
C GLN A 163 5.20 -5.64 -14.88
N GLY A 164 5.21 -4.97 -16.03
CA GLY A 164 5.24 -3.50 -16.09
C GLY A 164 4.01 -2.82 -15.49
N ARG A 165 4.09 -1.51 -15.30
CA ARG A 165 3.04 -0.66 -14.70
C ARG A 165 1.69 -0.73 -15.43
N ASP A 166 1.71 -0.73 -16.76
CA ASP A 166 0.50 -0.75 -17.59
C ASP A 166 -0.14 -2.14 -17.74
N ALA A 167 0.48 -3.18 -17.18
CA ALA A 167 -0.11 -4.51 -17.16
C ALA A 167 -1.33 -4.57 -16.24
N THR A 168 -2.21 -5.52 -16.52
CA THR A 168 -3.45 -5.72 -15.78
C THR A 168 -3.32 -6.80 -14.70
N GLY A 169 -2.19 -7.51 -14.64
CA GLY A 169 -1.94 -8.61 -13.72
C GLY A 169 -2.41 -9.98 -14.20
N VAL A 170 -1.95 -11.02 -13.50
CA VAL A 170 -2.35 -12.42 -13.69
C VAL A 170 -3.37 -12.82 -12.63
N ARG A 171 -4.04 -13.94 -12.82
CA ARG A 171 -5.00 -14.43 -11.83
C ARG A 171 -4.25 -14.94 -10.60
N VAL A 172 -4.63 -14.44 -9.43
CA VAL A 172 -4.14 -14.85 -8.10
C VAL A 172 -5.17 -15.74 -7.42
N MET A 173 -6.47 -15.49 -7.65
CA MET A 173 -7.57 -16.28 -7.09
C MET A 173 -8.63 -16.58 -8.15
N ASN A 174 -9.14 -17.81 -8.17
CA ASN A 174 -10.39 -18.13 -8.85
C ASN A 174 -11.54 -17.73 -7.93
N LEU A 175 -12.46 -16.93 -8.45
CA LEU A 175 -13.63 -16.46 -7.72
C LEU A 175 -14.86 -17.08 -8.34
N ASP A 176 -15.77 -17.53 -7.48
CA ASP A 176 -17.10 -17.98 -7.89
C ASP A 176 -17.94 -16.78 -8.37
N ASP A 177 -19.01 -17.06 -9.11
CA ASP A 177 -19.89 -16.03 -9.64
C ASP A 177 -20.45 -15.13 -8.52
N GLY A 178 -20.30 -13.81 -8.71
CA GLY A 178 -20.72 -12.80 -7.75
C GLY A 178 -19.80 -12.61 -6.54
N GLN A 179 -18.69 -13.36 -6.44
CA GLN A 179 -17.70 -13.19 -5.38
C GLN A 179 -16.55 -12.28 -5.80
N SER A 180 -15.94 -11.61 -4.82
CA SER A 180 -14.75 -10.79 -5.00
C SER A 180 -13.72 -11.10 -3.91
N VAL A 181 -12.47 -10.64 -4.10
CA VAL A 181 -11.48 -10.61 -3.02
C VAL A 181 -11.89 -9.53 -2.02
N ALA A 182 -12.10 -9.94 -0.78
CA ALA A 182 -12.45 -9.08 0.34
C ALA A 182 -11.21 -8.52 1.05
N ALA A 183 -10.14 -9.32 1.15
CA ALA A 183 -8.92 -8.91 1.84
C ALA A 183 -7.69 -9.64 1.30
N VAL A 184 -6.54 -8.98 1.43
CA VAL A 184 -5.22 -9.55 1.14
C VAL A 184 -4.29 -9.16 2.28
N ALA A 185 -3.48 -10.10 2.75
CA ALA A 185 -2.45 -9.86 3.76
C ALA A 185 -1.12 -10.50 3.35
N PRO A 186 0.02 -9.81 3.47
CA PRO A 186 1.32 -10.42 3.26
C PRO A 186 1.69 -11.30 4.45
N VAL A 187 2.34 -12.42 4.19
CA VAL A 187 3.06 -13.23 5.16
C VAL A 187 4.53 -13.04 4.83
N LEU A 188 5.14 -12.06 5.50
CA LEU A 188 6.53 -11.69 5.25
C LEU A 188 7.43 -12.72 5.91
N THR A 189 8.37 -13.26 5.12
CA THR A 189 9.41 -14.11 5.68
C THR A 189 10.37 -13.20 6.43
N GLU A 190 10.62 -13.50 7.71
CA GLU A 190 11.61 -12.78 8.48
C GLU A 190 12.97 -12.97 7.80
N ASP A 191 13.70 -11.88 7.57
CA ASP A 191 15.12 -12.00 7.25
C ASP A 191 15.75 -12.79 8.40
N SER A 192 16.15 -14.03 8.12
CA SER A 192 17.06 -14.77 8.98
C SER A 192 18.39 -14.03 8.96
N GLY A 193 18.47 -12.99 9.78
CA GLY A 193 19.68 -12.26 10.08
C GLY A 193 20.62 -13.19 10.85
N GLU A 194 21.30 -14.08 10.13
CA GLU A 194 22.60 -14.57 10.55
C GLU A 194 23.62 -13.48 10.19
N GLY A 195 24.10 -12.74 11.20
CA GLY A 195 25.18 -11.76 11.06
C GLY A 195 25.20 -10.69 12.12
#